data_AF-A0A0P7KL52-F1
#
_entry.id   AF-A0A0P7KL52-F1
#
_cell.length_a   1.000
_cell.length_b   1.000
_cell.length_c   1.000
_cell.angle_alpha   90.00
_cell.angle_beta   90.00
_cell.angle_gamma   90.00
#
_symmetry.space_group_name_H-M   'P 1'
#
loop_
_entity.id
_entity.type
_entity.pdbx_description
1 polymer ?
#
loop_
_entity_poly.entity_id
_entity_poly.type
_entity_poly.pdbx_seq_one_letter_code
_entity_poly.pdbx_strand_id
1 'polypeptide(L)'
;MGGVGILKGLQAWSGAIAIGAAALSQTATAQSYPEPRGETGAPFADPNLKLVVLSSLLEEGHIDLGESSDFLSWVLDQPVSDPWDLGFGIIQPAYDYLARYPLGQSLLDEVETLSFDGGLEIYFYVSPTWDGETEDFDISSFEGLQHLRNLRVFEASSMIPELDLNLLAGFDKLEVIEGGVPVSNTEALLAMPTLRSVELVGNDLYRDVRSIGHRQNDLFETLKNNGVDVWVHWMTWLGENPPPAYQ
;
A
#
# COMPACT_ATOMS: atom_id res chain seq x y z
N MET A 1 13.62 -99.38 8.04
CA MET A 1 13.32 -97.96 8.29
C MET A 1 13.13 -97.28 6.95
N GLY A 2 11.88 -97.04 6.57
CA GLY A 2 11.50 -96.48 5.28
C GLY A 2 10.01 -96.16 5.31
N GLY A 3 9.70 -94.87 5.24
CA GLY A 3 8.38 -94.25 5.18
C GLY A 3 8.64 -92.75 4.95
N VAL A 4 8.50 -92.24 3.73
CA VAL A 4 7.32 -91.54 3.21
C VAL A 4 6.84 -90.45 4.20
N GLY A 5 6.85 -89.15 3.92
CA GLY A 5 7.13 -88.40 2.71
C GLY A 5 6.96 -86.89 2.94
N ILE A 6 6.64 -86.18 1.85
CA ILE A 6 6.15 -84.79 1.72
C ILE A 6 7.20 -83.69 1.44
N LEU A 7 7.41 -83.49 0.13
CA LEU A 7 7.33 -82.23 -0.64
C LEU A 7 7.78 -80.91 0.01
N LYS A 8 8.90 -80.37 -0.49
CA LYS A 8 9.18 -78.93 -0.56
C LYS A 8 9.68 -78.56 -1.95
N GLY A 9 8.93 -77.72 -2.64
CA GLY A 9 9.33 -77.05 -3.88
C GLY A 9 8.58 -75.72 -3.96
N LEU A 10 9.12 -74.68 -3.33
CA LEU A 10 8.69 -73.29 -3.54
C LEU A 10 9.36 -72.77 -4.81
N GLN A 11 8.56 -72.55 -5.86
CA GLN A 11 8.95 -71.74 -7.01
C GLN A 11 8.61 -70.27 -6.72
N ALA A 12 9.57 -69.41 -7.02
CA ALA A 12 9.54 -67.97 -6.82
C ALA A 12 8.43 -67.28 -7.63
N TRP A 13 7.69 -66.40 -6.97
CA TRP A 13 6.82 -65.42 -7.59
C TRP A 13 7.57 -64.10 -7.74
N SER A 14 7.69 -63.62 -8.97
CA SER A 14 8.10 -62.26 -9.31
C SER A 14 6.85 -61.40 -9.46
N GLY A 15 6.54 -60.59 -8.45
CA GLY A 15 5.46 -59.61 -8.48
C GLY A 15 6.02 -58.23 -8.16
N ALA A 16 6.11 -57.37 -9.16
CA ALA A 16 6.57 -56.00 -9.05
C ALA A 16 5.65 -55.17 -8.15
N ILE A 17 6.24 -54.40 -7.24
CA ILE A 17 5.54 -53.38 -6.45
C ILE A 17 5.30 -52.19 -7.38
N ALA A 18 4.06 -52.02 -7.82
CA ALA A 18 3.60 -50.77 -8.40
C ALA A 18 3.48 -49.74 -7.26
N ILE A 19 4.46 -48.85 -7.15
CA ILE A 19 4.33 -47.63 -6.35
C ILE A 19 3.30 -46.76 -7.07
N GLY A 20 2.07 -46.78 -6.59
CA GLY A 20 1.04 -45.85 -7.03
C GLY A 20 1.48 -44.44 -6.68
N ALA A 21 1.82 -43.65 -7.69
CA ALA A 21 1.92 -42.21 -7.57
C ALA A 21 0.52 -41.68 -7.21
N ALA A 22 0.29 -41.44 -5.92
CA ALA A 22 -0.78 -40.58 -5.51
C ALA A 22 -0.42 -39.18 -6.01
N ALA A 23 -0.96 -38.82 -7.17
CA ALA A 23 -0.99 -37.45 -7.63
C ALA A 23 -1.73 -36.64 -6.57
N LEU A 24 -0.97 -35.96 -5.71
CA LEU A 24 -1.46 -34.82 -4.97
C LEU A 24 -1.82 -33.79 -6.04
N SER A 25 -3.09 -33.79 -6.45
CA SER A 25 -3.67 -32.67 -7.18
C SER A 25 -3.64 -31.49 -6.23
N GLN A 26 -2.57 -30.69 -6.29
CA GLN A 26 -2.67 -29.30 -5.89
C GLN A 26 -3.74 -28.71 -6.79
N THR A 27 -4.94 -28.54 -6.27
CA THR A 27 -5.87 -27.57 -6.83
C THR A 27 -5.23 -26.21 -6.61
N ALA A 28 -4.37 -25.79 -7.54
CA ALA A 28 -4.11 -24.38 -7.76
C ALA A 28 -5.49 -23.77 -8.03
N THR A 29 -6.04 -23.05 -7.07
CA THR A 29 -7.13 -22.12 -7.37
C THR A 29 -6.54 -21.16 -8.38
N ALA A 30 -6.97 -21.23 -9.63
CA ALA A 30 -6.52 -20.30 -10.65
C ALA A 30 -6.83 -18.89 -10.12
N GLN A 31 -5.80 -18.08 -9.91
CA GLN A 31 -5.94 -16.67 -9.53
C GLN A 31 -6.91 -16.04 -10.54
N SER A 32 -8.07 -15.60 -10.09
CA SER A 32 -9.10 -15.02 -10.96
C SER A 32 -9.04 -13.52 -10.83
N TYR A 33 -8.30 -12.89 -11.74
CA TYR A 33 -8.27 -11.44 -11.86
C TYR A 33 -9.63 -10.92 -12.37
N PRO A 34 -10.29 -10.00 -11.65
CA PRO A 34 -11.58 -9.48 -12.08
C PRO A 34 -11.44 -8.63 -13.35
N GLU A 35 -12.44 -8.72 -14.23
CA GLU A 35 -12.47 -7.92 -15.47
C GLU A 35 -12.38 -6.41 -15.15
N PRO A 36 -11.47 -5.66 -15.82
CA PRO A 36 -11.37 -4.21 -15.70
C PRO A 36 -12.69 -3.52 -16.03
N ARG A 37 -13.05 -2.48 -15.26
CA ARG A 37 -14.31 -1.74 -15.43
C ARG A 37 -14.14 -0.25 -15.16
N GLY A 38 -14.99 0.52 -15.84
CA GLY A 38 -15.08 1.97 -15.64
C GLY A 38 -14.00 2.75 -16.40
N GLU A 39 -13.97 4.05 -16.14
CA GLU A 39 -12.93 4.94 -16.64
C GLU A 39 -11.61 4.70 -15.89
N THR A 40 -10.50 5.06 -16.53
CA THR A 40 -9.18 5.03 -15.92
C THR A 40 -9.19 5.86 -14.63
N GLY A 41 -8.76 5.27 -13.51
CA GLY A 41 -8.73 5.92 -12.19
C GLY A 41 -10.03 5.84 -11.40
N ALA A 42 -11.18 5.53 -12.02
CA ALA A 42 -12.46 5.53 -11.33
C ALA A 42 -12.47 4.61 -10.08
N PRO A 43 -13.05 5.06 -8.95
CA PRO A 43 -13.88 6.27 -8.77
C PRO A 43 -13.10 7.57 -8.49
N PHE A 44 -11.77 7.56 -8.62
CA PHE A 44 -10.91 8.72 -8.44
C PHE A 44 -10.65 9.42 -9.78
N ALA A 45 -10.42 10.72 -9.76
CA ALA A 45 -10.06 11.45 -10.98
C ALA A 45 -8.62 11.14 -11.42
N ASP A 46 -7.73 10.84 -10.46
CA ASP A 46 -6.33 10.51 -10.72
C ASP A 46 -6.11 8.99 -10.64
N PRO A 47 -5.58 8.35 -11.70
CA PRO A 47 -5.27 6.92 -11.66
C PRO A 47 -4.16 6.54 -10.68
N ASN A 48 -3.23 7.44 -10.38
CA ASN A 48 -2.17 7.15 -9.40
C ASN A 48 -2.73 7.16 -7.97
N LEU A 49 -3.73 8.00 -7.68
CA LEU A 49 -4.48 7.91 -6.42
C LEU A 49 -5.20 6.55 -6.28
N LYS A 50 -5.73 6.02 -7.39
CA LYS A 50 -6.31 4.68 -7.36
C LYS A 50 -5.27 3.61 -7.05
N LEU A 51 -4.05 3.71 -7.57
CA LEU A 51 -2.99 2.76 -7.24
C LEU A 51 -2.66 2.80 -5.74
N VAL A 52 -2.54 3.99 -5.14
CA VAL A 52 -2.35 4.14 -3.69
C VAL A 52 -3.44 3.41 -2.89
N VAL A 53 -4.71 3.59 -3.28
CA VAL A 53 -5.84 2.89 -2.64
C VAL A 53 -5.77 1.37 -2.83
N LEU A 54 -5.33 0.89 -4.00
CA LEU A 54 -5.11 -0.54 -4.23
C LEU A 54 -3.96 -1.09 -3.38
N SER A 55 -2.89 -0.31 -3.14
CA SER A 55 -1.80 -0.75 -2.26
C SER A 55 -2.29 -0.98 -0.84
N SER A 56 -3.05 -0.03 -0.28
CA SER A 56 -3.67 -0.18 1.05
C SER A 56 -4.51 -1.45 1.13
N LEU A 57 -5.39 -1.69 0.14
CA LEU A 57 -6.23 -2.89 0.12
C LEU A 57 -5.44 -4.19 -0.04
N LEU A 58 -4.31 -4.16 -0.74
CA LEU A 58 -3.42 -5.30 -0.94
C LEU A 58 -2.67 -5.64 0.35
N GLU A 59 -2.07 -4.63 0.98
CA GLU A 59 -1.32 -4.76 2.23
C GLU A 59 -2.20 -5.22 3.40
N GLU A 60 -3.45 -4.76 3.45
CA GLU A 60 -4.45 -5.19 4.43
C GLU A 60 -5.12 -6.53 4.07
N GLY A 61 -4.84 -7.08 2.87
CA GLY A 61 -5.34 -8.38 2.42
C GLY A 61 -6.81 -8.40 1.99
N HIS A 62 -7.40 -7.25 1.67
CA HIS A 62 -8.76 -7.12 1.14
C HIS A 62 -8.85 -7.47 -0.35
N ILE A 63 -7.73 -7.36 -1.07
CA ILE A 63 -7.57 -7.88 -2.43
C ILE A 63 -6.31 -8.74 -2.51
N ASP A 64 -6.24 -9.61 -3.52
CA ASP A 64 -5.10 -10.49 -3.75
C ASP A 64 -4.74 -10.51 -5.24
N LEU A 65 -3.53 -10.02 -5.55
CA LEU A 65 -2.95 -10.02 -6.89
C LEU A 65 -1.99 -11.20 -7.12
N GLY A 66 -1.75 -12.04 -6.11
CA GLY A 66 -0.70 -13.06 -6.13
C GLY A 66 0.69 -12.43 -6.17
N GLU A 67 1.70 -13.23 -6.52
CA GLU A 67 3.05 -12.69 -6.74
C GLU A 67 3.07 -11.81 -8.00
N SER A 68 3.89 -10.75 -8.00
CA SER A 68 4.00 -9.83 -9.14
C SER A 68 4.39 -10.55 -10.44
N SER A 69 5.20 -11.61 -10.37
CA SER A 69 5.55 -12.45 -11.53
C SER A 69 4.35 -13.20 -12.11
N ASP A 70 3.46 -13.72 -11.27
CA ASP A 70 2.25 -14.43 -11.70
C ASP A 70 1.24 -13.45 -12.30
N PHE A 71 1.07 -12.29 -11.68
CA PHE A 71 0.25 -11.19 -12.21
C PHE A 71 0.75 -10.70 -13.57
N LEU A 72 2.06 -10.41 -13.66
CA LEU A 72 2.67 -9.95 -14.90
C LEU A 72 2.62 -11.01 -16.00
N SER A 73 2.77 -12.29 -15.63
CA SER A 73 2.61 -13.39 -16.59
C SER A 73 1.21 -13.42 -17.18
N TRP A 74 0.21 -13.23 -16.33
CA TRP A 74 -1.18 -13.22 -16.74
C TRP A 74 -1.53 -12.01 -17.62
N VAL A 75 -1.17 -10.79 -17.20
CA VAL A 75 -1.57 -9.57 -17.92
C VAL A 75 -0.86 -9.41 -19.25
N LEU A 76 0.36 -9.97 -19.37
CA LEU A 76 1.15 -9.94 -20.61
C LEU A 76 0.91 -11.17 -21.51
N ASP A 77 0.15 -12.16 -21.06
CA ASP A 77 -0.07 -13.45 -21.74
C ASP A 77 1.24 -14.14 -22.14
N GLN A 78 2.26 -14.07 -21.27
CA GLN A 78 3.56 -14.71 -21.47
C GLN A 78 4.22 -15.03 -20.13
N PRO A 79 5.05 -16.09 -20.02
CA PRO A 79 5.72 -16.39 -18.76
C PRO A 79 6.72 -15.29 -18.33
N VAL A 80 6.60 -14.83 -17.09
CA VAL A 80 7.53 -13.93 -16.41
C VAL A 80 8.09 -14.65 -15.19
N SER A 81 9.36 -15.05 -15.26
CA SER A 81 10.04 -15.72 -14.13
C SER A 81 10.55 -14.72 -13.11
N ASP A 82 11.20 -13.66 -13.59
CA ASP A 82 11.70 -12.55 -12.79
C ASP A 82 11.15 -11.24 -13.37
N PRO A 83 10.30 -10.51 -12.64
CA PRO A 83 9.78 -9.21 -13.07
C PRO A 83 10.88 -8.20 -13.46
N TRP A 84 12.08 -8.31 -12.89
CA TRP A 84 13.21 -7.42 -13.20
C TRP A 84 13.71 -7.58 -14.64
N ASP A 85 13.52 -8.76 -15.26
CA ASP A 85 13.92 -9.02 -16.64
C ASP A 85 13.09 -8.22 -17.66
N LEU A 86 11.95 -7.65 -17.25
CA LEU A 86 11.12 -6.78 -18.09
C LEU A 86 11.73 -5.39 -18.31
N GLY A 87 12.76 -5.04 -17.53
CA GLY A 87 13.52 -3.80 -17.68
C GLY A 87 12.85 -2.59 -17.01
N PHE A 88 13.36 -1.40 -17.37
CA PHE A 88 12.96 -0.14 -16.74
C PHE A 88 11.66 0.44 -17.30
N GLY A 89 10.86 0.99 -16.41
CA GLY A 89 9.67 1.80 -16.73
C GLY A 89 8.35 1.06 -16.55
N ILE A 90 7.28 1.80 -16.78
CA ILE A 90 5.90 1.32 -16.62
C ILE A 90 5.57 0.24 -17.65
N ILE A 91 5.11 -0.92 -17.16
CA ILE A 91 4.50 -1.98 -17.94
C ILE A 91 3.05 -1.56 -18.22
N GLN A 92 2.82 -0.90 -19.36
CA GLN A 92 1.53 -0.28 -19.67
C GLN A 92 0.31 -1.22 -19.54
N PRO A 93 0.35 -2.51 -19.97
CA PRO A 93 -0.77 -3.42 -19.77
C PRO A 93 -1.14 -3.63 -18.28
N ALA A 94 -0.16 -3.70 -17.40
CA ALA A 94 -0.37 -3.82 -15.96
C ALA A 94 -0.99 -2.54 -15.38
N TYR A 95 -0.44 -1.37 -15.74
CA TYR A 95 -0.99 -0.07 -15.33
C TYR A 95 -2.45 0.09 -15.79
N ASP A 96 -2.72 -0.18 -17.07
CA ASP A 96 -4.06 -0.05 -17.66
C ASP A 96 -5.10 -0.96 -17.02
N TYR A 97 -4.67 -2.15 -16.57
CA TYR A 97 -5.49 -3.07 -15.80
C TYR A 97 -5.77 -2.52 -14.40
N LEU A 98 -4.75 -2.16 -13.62
CA LEU A 98 -4.91 -1.71 -12.23
C LEU A 98 -5.65 -0.36 -12.14
N ALA A 99 -5.39 0.57 -13.06
CA ALA A 99 -6.13 1.82 -13.14
C ALA A 99 -7.63 1.61 -13.45
N ARG A 100 -8.01 0.43 -13.95
CA ARG A 100 -9.40 0.01 -14.17
C ARG A 100 -9.83 -1.17 -13.29
N TYR A 101 -9.06 -1.49 -12.25
CA TYR A 101 -9.42 -2.53 -11.28
C TYR A 101 -10.79 -2.18 -10.67
N PRO A 102 -11.76 -3.12 -10.62
CA PRO A 102 -13.09 -2.80 -10.14
C PRO A 102 -13.08 -2.55 -8.62
N LEU A 103 -13.33 -1.30 -8.23
CA LEU A 103 -13.49 -0.89 -6.84
C LEU A 103 -14.95 -0.51 -6.56
N GLY A 104 -15.61 -1.31 -5.73
CA GLY A 104 -16.93 -0.99 -5.19
C GLY A 104 -16.83 -0.33 -3.82
N GLN A 105 -17.89 0.37 -3.39
CA GLN A 105 -17.91 1.03 -2.08
C GLN A 105 -17.59 0.07 -0.92
N SER A 106 -17.94 -1.22 -1.02
CA SER A 106 -17.60 -2.20 0.01
C SER A 106 -16.09 -2.35 0.23
N LEU A 107 -15.27 -2.28 -0.82
CA LEU A 107 -13.81 -2.30 -0.68
C LEU A 107 -13.30 -0.93 -0.21
N LEU A 108 -13.85 0.16 -0.73
CA LEU A 108 -13.45 1.51 -0.31
C LEU A 108 -13.74 1.78 1.17
N ASP A 109 -14.77 1.12 1.72
CA ASP A 109 -15.09 1.17 3.14
C ASP A 109 -14.11 0.33 4.00
N GLU A 110 -13.31 -0.56 3.43
CA GLU A 110 -12.29 -1.30 4.20
C GLU A 110 -11.01 -0.46 4.41
N VAL A 111 -10.77 0.57 3.58
CA VAL A 111 -9.56 1.40 3.68
C VAL A 111 -9.56 2.21 4.97
N GLU A 112 -8.69 1.82 5.91
CA GLU A 112 -8.44 2.54 7.17
C GLU A 112 -7.14 3.36 7.14
N THR A 113 -6.14 2.93 6.35
CA THR A 113 -4.85 3.61 6.21
C THR A 113 -4.60 3.99 4.76
N LEU A 114 -4.14 5.21 4.51
CA LEU A 114 -3.73 5.66 3.19
C LEU A 114 -2.33 6.26 3.27
N SER A 115 -1.37 5.66 2.55
CA SER A 115 0.03 6.06 2.57
C SER A 115 0.49 6.51 1.19
N PHE A 116 1.11 7.69 1.11
CA PHE A 116 1.68 8.25 -0.11
C PHE A 116 3.21 8.16 0.00
N ASP A 117 3.75 7.05 -0.48
CA ASP A 117 5.17 6.70 -0.43
C ASP A 117 5.66 6.21 -1.80
N GLY A 118 6.95 6.30 -2.10
CA GLY A 118 7.52 5.77 -3.35
C GLY A 118 7.73 4.25 -3.33
N GLY A 119 7.64 3.62 -2.16
CA GLY A 119 7.87 2.19 -1.95
C GLY A 119 6.60 1.34 -1.82
N LEU A 120 5.43 1.87 -2.18
CA LEU A 120 4.16 1.12 -2.07
C LEU A 120 4.19 -0.17 -2.90
N GLU A 121 3.61 -1.24 -2.34
CA GLU A 121 3.66 -2.58 -2.94
C GLU A 121 3.10 -2.61 -4.36
N ILE A 122 2.02 -1.86 -4.60
CA ILE A 122 1.33 -1.83 -5.90
C ILE A 122 2.24 -1.43 -7.07
N TYR A 123 3.28 -0.61 -6.83
CA TYR A 123 4.15 -0.14 -7.91
C TYR A 123 5.02 -1.25 -8.47
N PHE A 124 5.35 -2.27 -7.68
CA PHE A 124 6.11 -3.43 -8.17
C PHE A 124 5.32 -4.32 -9.12
N TYR A 125 3.98 -4.20 -9.16
CA TYR A 125 3.13 -4.85 -10.15
C TYR A 125 3.10 -4.11 -11.49
N VAL A 126 3.58 -2.85 -11.52
CA VAL A 126 3.51 -1.96 -12.68
C VAL A 126 4.89 -1.64 -13.24
N SER A 127 5.86 -1.37 -12.38
CA SER A 127 7.23 -1.00 -12.72
C SER A 127 8.18 -1.70 -11.73
N PRO A 128 8.49 -2.99 -11.95
CA PRO A 128 9.23 -3.82 -10.99
C PRO A 128 10.62 -3.30 -10.58
N THR A 129 11.23 -2.50 -11.45
CA THR A 129 12.57 -1.91 -11.22
C THR A 129 12.51 -0.46 -10.76
N TRP A 130 11.33 0.08 -10.43
CA TRP A 130 11.20 1.45 -9.97
C TRP A 130 11.75 1.58 -8.55
N ASP A 131 12.51 2.64 -8.31
CA ASP A 131 13.17 2.91 -7.02
C ASP A 131 12.43 3.94 -6.17
N GLY A 132 11.32 4.49 -6.66
CA GLY A 132 10.49 5.45 -5.93
C GLY A 132 10.81 6.92 -6.20
N GLU A 133 11.80 7.23 -7.06
CA GLU A 133 12.41 8.58 -7.12
C GLU A 133 11.95 9.44 -8.32
N THR A 134 11.27 8.86 -9.31
CA THR A 134 10.75 9.61 -10.48
C THR A 134 9.29 10.04 -10.28
N GLU A 135 8.85 11.03 -11.07
CA GLU A 135 7.48 11.60 -11.01
C GLU A 135 6.40 10.71 -11.67
N ASP A 136 6.74 9.47 -12.03
CA ASP A 136 5.86 8.55 -12.79
C ASP A 136 4.54 8.24 -12.05
N PHE A 137 4.58 8.23 -10.71
CA PHE A 137 3.44 7.94 -9.84
C PHE A 137 2.97 9.15 -9.03
N ASP A 138 3.42 10.36 -9.36
CA ASP A 138 2.95 11.58 -8.71
C ASP A 138 1.43 11.75 -8.90
N ILE A 139 0.78 12.30 -7.88
CA ILE A 139 -0.67 12.50 -7.82
C ILE A 139 -0.99 13.97 -7.98
N SER A 140 -1.84 14.25 -8.96
CA SER A 140 -2.24 15.59 -9.38
C SER A 140 -3.63 16.00 -8.90
N SER A 141 -4.46 15.04 -8.48
CA SER A 141 -5.81 15.29 -7.99
C SER A 141 -6.22 14.34 -6.87
N PHE A 142 -6.86 14.90 -5.84
CA PHE A 142 -7.50 14.17 -4.74
C PHE A 142 -9.00 13.98 -4.92
N GLU A 143 -9.55 14.36 -6.07
CA GLU A 143 -10.99 14.18 -6.34
C GLU A 143 -11.36 12.68 -6.28
N GLY A 144 -12.31 12.36 -5.40
CA GLY A 144 -12.74 10.99 -5.10
C GLY A 144 -12.25 10.50 -3.73
N LEU A 145 -11.31 11.18 -3.08
CA LEU A 145 -10.81 10.81 -1.75
C LEU A 145 -11.95 10.69 -0.71
N GLN A 146 -13.02 11.49 -0.84
CA GLN A 146 -14.21 11.45 0.01
C GLN A 146 -14.97 10.10 -0.01
N HIS A 147 -14.62 9.18 -0.92
CA HIS A 147 -15.16 7.82 -0.93
C HIS A 147 -14.60 6.93 0.19
N LEU A 148 -13.46 7.29 0.78
CA LEU A 148 -12.75 6.52 1.83
C LEU A 148 -13.29 6.86 3.23
N ARG A 149 -14.54 6.50 3.49
CA ARG A 149 -15.29 6.97 4.68
C ARG A 149 -14.76 6.47 6.02
N ASN A 150 -13.95 5.41 5.99
CA ASN A 150 -13.39 4.77 7.17
C ASN A 150 -11.92 5.10 7.40
N LEU A 151 -11.37 6.07 6.67
CA LEU A 151 -9.99 6.51 6.82
C LEU A 151 -9.69 6.99 8.26
N ARG A 152 -8.65 6.41 8.85
CA ARG A 152 -8.17 6.63 10.22
C ARG A 152 -6.75 7.15 10.24
N VAL A 153 -5.92 6.75 9.29
CA VAL A 153 -4.51 7.13 9.19
C VAL A 153 -4.24 7.67 7.80
N PHE A 154 -3.65 8.86 7.73
CA PHE A 154 -3.19 9.48 6.49
C PHE A 154 -1.71 9.80 6.61
N GLU A 155 -0.90 9.20 5.74
CA GLU A 155 0.56 9.33 5.73
C GLU A 155 1.00 9.85 4.36
N ALA A 156 1.81 10.90 4.31
CA ALA A 156 2.37 11.39 3.06
C ALA A 156 3.83 11.75 3.20
N SER A 157 4.71 10.88 2.70
CA SER A 157 6.16 11.08 2.64
C SER A 157 6.62 11.59 1.27
N SER A 158 5.88 11.27 0.21
CA SER A 158 6.20 11.57 -1.19
C SER A 158 4.95 11.51 -2.08
N MET A 159 5.12 11.40 -3.41
CA MET A 159 4.06 11.31 -4.45
C MET A 159 3.15 12.52 -4.60
N ILE A 160 3.18 13.45 -3.65
CA ILE A 160 2.43 14.71 -3.68
C ILE A 160 3.39 15.86 -3.35
N PRO A 161 3.28 17.01 -4.04
CA PRO A 161 4.19 18.14 -3.81
C PRO A 161 3.90 18.86 -2.48
N GLU A 162 2.66 18.79 -2.01
CA GLU A 162 2.18 19.46 -0.80
C GLU A 162 0.92 18.76 -0.28
N LEU A 163 0.77 18.70 1.05
CA LEU A 163 -0.44 18.26 1.73
C LEU A 163 -1.27 19.47 2.19
N ASP A 164 -2.39 19.73 1.51
CA ASP A 164 -3.42 20.66 1.99
C ASP A 164 -4.31 19.95 3.02
N LEU A 165 -4.20 20.35 4.29
CA LEU A 165 -4.94 19.73 5.39
C LEU A 165 -6.45 19.97 5.34
N ASN A 166 -6.95 20.91 4.52
CA ASN A 166 -8.39 21.05 4.29
C ASN A 166 -8.99 19.81 3.61
N LEU A 167 -8.21 19.08 2.82
CA LEU A 167 -8.65 17.83 2.17
C LEU A 167 -9.07 16.79 3.20
N LEU A 168 -8.48 16.85 4.41
CA LEU A 168 -8.65 15.87 5.45
C LEU A 168 -9.77 16.22 6.45
N ALA A 169 -10.26 17.47 6.43
CA ALA A 169 -11.23 17.97 7.41
C ALA A 169 -12.60 17.25 7.34
N GLY A 170 -12.90 16.57 6.22
CA GLY A 170 -14.15 15.84 6.03
C GLY A 170 -14.16 14.39 6.55
N PHE A 171 -13.05 13.88 7.08
CA PHE A 171 -12.95 12.50 7.56
C PHE A 171 -13.23 12.42 9.06
N ASP A 172 -14.47 12.06 9.41
CA ASP A 172 -14.97 11.97 10.79
C ASP A 172 -14.28 10.91 11.66
N LYS A 173 -13.46 10.05 11.06
CA LYS A 173 -12.74 8.95 11.72
C LYS A 173 -11.23 9.11 11.70
N LEU A 174 -10.72 10.19 11.14
CA LEU A 174 -9.28 10.42 11.01
C LEU A 174 -8.66 10.64 12.40
N GLU A 175 -7.69 9.81 12.76
CA GLU A 175 -7.03 9.81 14.07
C GLU A 175 -5.56 10.22 13.97
N VAL A 176 -4.88 9.91 12.87
CA VAL A 176 -3.45 10.14 12.70
C VAL A 176 -3.18 10.80 11.35
N ILE A 177 -2.34 11.84 11.38
CA ILE A 177 -1.81 12.49 10.19
C ILE A 177 -0.29 12.52 10.30
N GLU A 178 0.40 11.96 9.31
CA GLU A 178 1.85 12.03 9.17
C GLU A 178 2.21 12.69 7.85
N GLY A 179 2.95 13.80 7.92
CA GLY A 179 3.31 14.61 6.76
C GLY A 179 4.82 14.79 6.68
N GLY A 180 5.46 14.02 5.80
CA GLY A 180 6.85 14.19 5.36
C GLY A 180 7.03 15.20 4.22
N VAL A 181 5.93 15.70 3.65
CA VAL A 181 5.90 16.71 2.57
C VAL A 181 5.56 18.11 3.12
N PRO A 182 5.78 19.20 2.36
CA PRO A 182 5.26 20.51 2.72
C PRO A 182 3.76 20.48 3.03
N VAL A 183 3.32 21.26 4.01
CA VAL A 183 1.92 21.30 4.44
C VAL A 183 1.35 22.72 4.42
N SER A 184 0.05 22.83 4.13
CA SER A 184 -0.72 24.07 4.24
C SER A 184 -2.04 23.89 4.98
N ASN A 185 -2.64 25.03 5.34
CA ASN A 185 -3.95 25.11 6.01
C ASN A 185 -4.01 24.33 7.34
N THR A 186 -2.97 24.46 8.17
CA THR A 186 -2.87 23.79 9.48
C THR A 186 -4.02 24.10 10.42
N GLU A 187 -4.76 25.19 10.21
CA GLU A 187 -6.00 25.49 10.95
C GLU A 187 -7.06 24.40 10.84
N ALA A 188 -7.06 23.63 9.76
CA ALA A 188 -7.97 22.51 9.55
C ALA A 188 -7.87 21.46 10.67
N LEU A 189 -6.68 21.29 11.27
CA LEU A 189 -6.44 20.33 12.36
C LEU A 189 -7.37 20.58 13.56
N LEU A 190 -7.70 21.84 13.84
CA LEU A 190 -8.61 22.20 14.94
C LEU A 190 -10.06 21.77 14.70
N ALA A 191 -10.43 21.48 13.45
CA ALA A 191 -11.76 21.05 13.06
C ALA A 191 -11.91 19.52 13.01
N MET A 192 -10.84 18.75 13.26
CA MET A 192 -10.83 17.29 13.18
C MET A 192 -11.13 16.68 14.56
N PRO A 193 -12.37 16.23 14.83
CA PRO A 193 -12.82 15.91 16.19
C PRO A 193 -12.21 14.63 16.77
N THR A 194 -11.71 13.74 15.92
CA THR A 194 -11.13 12.45 16.30
C THR A 194 -9.61 12.42 16.24
N LEU A 195 -8.97 13.52 15.84
CA LEU A 195 -7.52 13.60 15.70
C LEU A 195 -6.85 13.32 17.05
N ARG A 196 -5.90 12.40 17.04
CA ARG A 196 -5.12 11.97 18.22
C ARG A 196 -3.64 12.25 18.06
N SER A 197 -3.11 12.13 16.85
CA SER A 197 -1.70 12.39 16.58
C SER A 197 -1.54 13.19 15.29
N VAL A 198 -0.60 14.14 15.31
CA VAL A 198 -0.14 14.85 14.12
C VAL A 198 1.37 14.95 14.12
N GLU A 199 2.00 14.33 13.12
CA GLU A 199 3.44 14.34 12.91
C GLU A 199 3.78 15.05 11.60
N LEU A 200 4.47 16.19 11.66
CA LEU A 200 4.75 17.01 10.48
C LEU A 200 6.22 17.37 10.37
N VAL A 201 6.76 17.28 9.17
CA VAL A 201 8.15 17.59 8.86
C VAL A 201 8.21 18.80 7.92
N GLY A 202 8.87 19.87 8.35
CA GLY A 202 9.02 21.06 7.52
C GLY A 202 9.82 22.16 8.18
N ASN A 203 10.80 22.72 7.48
CA ASN A 203 11.73 23.71 8.05
C ASN A 203 11.03 25.00 8.50
N ASP A 204 10.14 25.54 7.68
CA ASP A 204 9.41 26.77 8.02
C ASP A 204 8.39 26.52 9.12
N LEU A 205 7.58 25.46 9.02
CA LEU A 205 6.63 25.08 10.06
C LEU A 205 7.34 24.86 11.40
N TYR A 206 8.46 24.12 11.41
CA TYR A 206 9.27 23.87 12.59
C TYR A 206 9.76 25.17 13.26
N ARG A 207 10.25 26.13 12.49
CA ARG A 207 10.66 27.45 13.01
C ARG A 207 9.46 28.20 13.62
N ASP A 208 8.32 28.14 12.94
CA ASP A 208 7.13 28.90 13.26
C ASP A 208 6.42 28.35 14.51
N VAL A 209 6.36 27.02 14.70
CA VAL A 209 5.78 26.41 15.92
C VAL A 209 6.64 26.63 17.15
N ARG A 210 7.95 26.90 17.01
CA ARG A 210 8.84 27.20 18.14
C ARG A 210 8.91 28.69 18.50
N SER A 211 8.27 29.55 17.71
CA SER A 211 8.26 30.99 17.92
C SER A 211 7.05 31.39 18.80
N ILE A 212 7.30 31.69 20.07
CA ILE A 212 6.24 32.05 21.02
C ILE A 212 5.43 33.26 20.52
N GLY A 213 4.11 33.15 20.55
CA GLY A 213 3.17 34.17 20.05
C GLY A 213 3.03 34.21 18.53
N HIS A 214 3.66 33.27 17.82
CA HIS A 214 3.37 33.00 16.42
C HIS A 214 2.07 32.20 16.31
N ARG A 215 1.28 32.46 15.26
CA ARG A 215 -0.02 31.79 15.06
C ARG A 215 0.10 30.27 15.04
N GLN A 216 1.15 29.73 14.42
CA GLN A 216 1.38 28.28 14.40
C GLN A 216 1.69 27.75 15.80
N ASN A 217 2.49 28.46 16.61
CA ASN A 217 2.73 28.05 18.00
C ASN A 217 1.40 27.99 18.79
N ASP A 218 0.58 29.03 18.72
CA ASP A 218 -0.72 29.07 19.43
C ASP A 218 -1.67 27.94 18.98
N LEU A 219 -1.68 27.64 17.68
CA LEU A 219 -2.49 26.56 17.10
C LEU A 219 -2.07 25.19 17.65
N PHE A 220 -0.78 24.86 17.58
CA PHE A 220 -0.32 23.55 18.01
C PHE A 220 -0.35 23.40 19.53
N GLU A 221 -0.15 24.46 20.31
CA GLU A 221 -0.42 24.44 21.75
C GLU A 221 -1.91 24.20 22.04
N THR A 222 -2.82 24.74 21.22
CA THR A 222 -4.25 24.43 21.33
C THR A 222 -4.54 22.95 21.07
N LEU A 223 -3.91 22.34 20.07
CA LEU A 223 -4.02 20.90 19.79
C LEU A 223 -3.56 20.05 20.99
N LYS A 224 -2.37 20.35 21.54
CA LYS A 224 -1.86 19.68 22.76
C LYS A 224 -2.82 19.81 23.93
N ASN A 225 -3.36 21.00 24.16
CA ASN A 225 -4.34 21.24 25.23
C ASN A 225 -5.66 20.46 25.03
N ASN A 226 -5.99 20.12 23.78
CA ASN A 226 -7.11 19.24 23.44
C ASN A 226 -6.76 17.75 23.51
N GLY A 227 -5.54 17.39 23.91
CA GLY A 227 -5.08 16.01 24.07
C GLY A 227 -4.59 15.37 22.78
N VAL A 228 -4.25 16.16 21.75
CA VAL A 228 -3.60 15.67 20.54
C VAL A 228 -2.10 15.58 20.77
N ASP A 229 -1.52 14.43 20.48
CA ASP A 229 -0.07 14.24 20.43
C ASP A 229 0.48 14.99 19.21
N VAL A 230 1.34 15.97 19.47
CA VAL A 230 1.92 16.82 18.44
C VAL A 230 3.39 16.50 18.31
N TRP A 231 3.83 16.25 17.08
CA TRP A 231 5.23 16.15 16.74
C TRP A 231 5.52 16.98 15.49
N VAL A 232 6.38 17.99 15.62
CA VAL A 232 6.82 18.78 14.46
C VAL A 232 8.34 18.81 14.42
N HIS A 233 8.92 18.44 13.27
CA HIS A 233 10.35 18.33 13.09
C HIS A 233 10.84 19.07 11.84
N TRP A 234 12.13 19.39 11.82
CA TRP A 234 12.79 19.96 10.64
C TRP A 234 13.03 18.87 9.59
N MET A 235 13.05 19.26 8.31
CA MET A 235 13.33 18.36 7.18
C MET A 235 14.83 18.23 6.92
N THR A 236 15.55 19.36 6.96
CA THR A 236 17.01 19.39 6.79
C THR A 236 17.68 20.22 7.88
N TRP A 237 18.76 19.68 8.44
CA TRP A 237 19.60 20.36 9.42
C TRP A 237 21.08 20.25 9.03
N LEU A 238 21.74 21.41 8.91
CA LEU A 238 23.12 21.51 8.46
C LEU A 238 24.11 21.84 9.60
N GLY A 239 23.65 21.85 10.86
CA GLY A 239 24.46 22.18 12.03
C GLY A 239 24.95 20.95 12.80
N GLU A 240 25.92 21.13 13.71
CA GLU A 240 26.54 20.03 14.48
C GLU A 240 25.64 19.41 15.56
N ASN A 241 24.57 20.10 15.98
CA ASN A 241 23.63 19.62 17.00
C ASN A 241 22.18 19.88 16.56
N PRO A 242 21.47 18.87 16.03
CA PRO A 242 20.09 19.06 15.62
C PRO A 242 19.20 19.37 16.83
N PRO A 243 18.33 20.38 16.73
CA PRO A 243 17.37 20.65 17.79
C PRO A 243 16.32 19.52 17.83
N PRO A 244 15.73 19.24 19.01
CA PRO A 244 14.70 18.21 19.12
C PRO A 244 13.42 18.62 18.39
N ALA A 245 12.55 17.64 18.13
CA ALA A 245 11.17 17.91 17.74
C ALA A 245 10.48 18.90 18.69
N TYR A 246 9.55 19.66 18.13
CA TYR A 246 8.53 20.32 18.92
C TYR A 246 7.47 19.29 19.32
N GLN A 247 7.25 19.16 20.63
CA GLN A 247 6.35 18.21 21.29
C GLN A 247 5.65 18.91 22.43
#